data_AF-A0A822YB05-F1
#
_entry.id   AF-A0A822YB05-F1
#
_cell.length_a   1.000
_cell.length_b   1.000
_cell.length_c   1.000
_cell.angle_alpha   90.00
_cell.angle_beta   90.00
_cell.angle_gamma   90.00
#
_symmetry.space_group_name_H-M   'P 1'
#
loop_
_entity.id
_entity.type
_entity.pdbx_description
1 polymer ?
#
loop_
_entity_poly.entity_id
_entity_poly.type
_entity_poly.pdbx_seq_one_letter_code
_entity_poly.pdbx_strand_id
1 'polypeptide(L)'
;MMSYMQGQNMWEVVDGNEVTQPEAKDANGTLRKWKIKAGKAMLTLKTTIEEDVLEHIRDAKTPKEAWDTLAVLFSKKTTQGFNF
;
A
#
# COMPACT_ATOMS: atom_id res chain seq x y z
N MET A 1 -10.31 2.91 2.98
CA MET A 1 -8.97 3.10 2.37
C MET A 1 -8.94 2.79 0.89
N MET A 2 -9.36 1.59 0.46
CA MET A 2 -9.32 1.13 -0.93
C MET A 2 -9.94 2.13 -1.93
N SER A 3 -11.17 2.58 -1.70
CA SER A 3 -11.86 3.54 -2.60
C SER A 3 -11.14 4.89 -2.71
N TYR A 4 -10.47 5.35 -1.65
CA TYR A 4 -9.66 6.57 -1.68
C TYR A 4 -8.42 6.39 -2.57
N MET A 5 -7.72 5.26 -2.44
CA MET A 5 -6.54 4.94 -3.25
C MET A 5 -6.87 4.75 -4.74
N GLN A 6 -8.04 4.17 -5.04
CA GLN A 6 -8.57 4.08 -6.40
C GLN A 6 -8.83 5.48 -6.97
N GLY A 7 -9.53 6.34 -6.24
CA GLY A 7 -9.78 7.74 -6.66
C GLY A 7 -8.50 8.57 -6.82
N GLN A 8 -7.40 8.19 -6.16
CA GLN A 8 -6.10 8.82 -6.28
C GLN A 8 -5.17 8.17 -7.32
N ASN A 9 -5.64 7.18 -8.08
CA ASN A 9 -4.85 6.40 -9.04
C ASN A 9 -3.59 5.76 -8.41
N MET A 10 -3.68 5.39 -7.13
CA MET A 10 -2.62 4.71 -6.37
C MET A 10 -2.83 3.20 -6.32
N TRP A 11 -4.03 2.73 -6.63
CA TRP A 11 -4.39 1.32 -6.49
C TRP A 11 -3.50 0.41 -7.34
N GLU A 12 -3.05 0.88 -8.50
CA GLU A 12 -2.22 0.11 -9.42
C GLU A 12 -0.91 -0.41 -8.82
N VAL A 13 -0.31 0.33 -7.88
CA VAL A 13 0.94 -0.06 -7.20
C VAL A 13 0.71 -0.82 -5.90
N VAL A 14 -0.54 -0.90 -5.45
CA VAL A 14 -0.94 -1.62 -4.24
C VAL A 14 -1.40 -3.03 -4.59
N ASP A 15 -2.33 -3.16 -5.53
CA ASP A 15 -2.88 -4.45 -5.95
C ASP A 15 -3.44 -4.45 -7.38
N GLY A 16 -2.87 -3.62 -8.26
CA GLY A 16 -3.22 -3.60 -9.69
C GLY A 16 -2.10 -4.14 -10.57
N ASN A 17 -1.88 -3.53 -11.72
CA ASN A 17 -0.92 -4.03 -12.72
C ASN A 17 0.53 -3.51 -12.53
N GLU A 18 0.72 -2.50 -11.70
CA GLU A 18 2.01 -1.83 -11.45
C GLU A 18 2.57 -2.20 -10.08
N VAL A 19 2.26 -3.37 -9.53
CA VAL A 19 2.64 -3.68 -8.15
C VAL A 19 4.14 -3.93 -7.98
N THR A 20 4.77 -4.50 -9.00
CA THR A 20 6.22 -4.71 -9.04
C THR A 20 6.94 -3.50 -9.57
N GLN A 21 8.10 -3.19 -8.99
CA GLN A 21 8.98 -2.16 -9.54
C GLN A 21 9.38 -2.54 -10.98
N PRO A 22 9.26 -1.64 -11.95
CA PRO A 22 9.75 -1.86 -13.30
C PRO A 22 11.27 -2.09 -13.32
N GLU A 23 11.74 -3.09 -14.07
CA GLU A 23 13.17 -3.44 -14.17
C GLU A 23 13.97 -2.44 -15.02
N ALA A 24 13.33 -1.84 -16.02
CA ALA A 24 13.99 -0.92 -16.92
C ALA A 24 14.07 0.51 -16.33
N LYS A 25 15.27 1.09 -16.32
CA LYS A 25 15.44 2.56 -16.36
C LYS A 25 15.04 3.03 -17.75
N ASP A 26 13.75 3.04 -18.05
CA ASP A 26 13.32 3.41 -19.39
C ASP A 26 13.47 4.92 -19.66
N ALA A 27 13.74 5.26 -20.92
CA ALA A 27 13.86 6.64 -21.40
C ALA A 27 12.55 7.45 -21.25
N ASN A 28 11.42 6.77 -20.99
CA ASN A 28 10.08 7.34 -20.87
C ASN A 28 9.71 7.73 -19.42
N GLY A 29 10.60 7.48 -18.46
CA GLY A 29 10.43 7.87 -17.06
C GLY A 29 9.39 7.04 -16.29
N THR A 30 9.06 5.83 -16.77
CA THR A 30 8.12 4.90 -16.14
C THR A 30 8.56 4.53 -14.74
N LEU A 31 9.86 4.25 -14.53
CA LEU A 31 10.39 3.99 -13.18
C LEU A 31 10.20 5.19 -12.24
N ARG A 32 10.36 6.43 -12.75
CA ARG A 32 10.16 7.64 -11.95
C ARG A 32 8.68 7.82 -11.58
N LYS A 33 7.78 7.64 -12.55
CA LYS A 33 6.32 7.71 -12.33
C LYS A 33 5.87 6.67 -11.31
N TRP A 34 6.37 5.45 -11.44
CA TRP A 34 6.12 4.37 -10.50
C TRP A 34 6.58 4.74 -9.08
N LYS A 35 7.82 5.20 -8.90
CA LYS A 35 8.35 5.60 -7.59
C LYS A 35 7.53 6.71 -6.93
N ILE A 36 7.06 7.69 -7.70
CA ILE A 36 6.20 8.76 -7.19
C ILE A 36 4.86 8.19 -6.71
N LYS A 37 4.21 7.36 -7.53
CA LYS A 37 2.92 6.73 -7.20
C LYS A 37 3.04 5.81 -5.98
N ALA A 38 4.08 4.96 -5.96
CA ALA A 38 4.40 4.06 -4.84
C ALA A 38 4.70 4.83 -3.55
N GLY A 39 5.49 5.91 -3.62
CA GLY A 39 5.78 6.76 -2.47
C GLY A 39 4.53 7.43 -1.90
N LYS A 40 3.64 7.94 -2.77
CA LYS A 40 2.37 8.54 -2.36
C LYS A 40 1.45 7.51 -1.69
N ALA A 41 1.34 6.31 -2.26
CA ALA A 41 0.58 5.20 -1.67
C ALA A 41 1.12 4.80 -0.29
N MET A 42 2.44 4.67 -0.16
CA MET A 42 3.10 4.35 1.11
C MET A 42 2.88 5.43 2.16
N LEU A 43 2.97 6.71 1.79
CA LEU A 43 2.71 7.82 2.70
C LEU A 43 1.24 7.80 3.17
N THR A 44 0.28 7.62 2.25
CA THR A 44 -1.13 7.48 2.60
C THR A 44 -1.30 6.36 3.63
N LEU A 45 -0.82 5.14 3.35
CA LEU A 45 -0.89 4.02 4.30
C LEU A 45 -0.35 4.37 5.67
N LYS A 46 0.83 4.99 5.75
CA LYS A 46 1.43 5.39 7.03
C LYS A 46 0.61 6.44 7.77
N THR A 47 0.02 7.41 7.07
CA THR A 47 -0.70 8.53 7.70
C THR A 47 -2.13 8.20 8.16
N THR A 48 -2.78 7.22 7.54
CA THR A 48 -4.21 6.92 7.79
C THR A 48 -4.43 5.78 8.78
N ILE A 49 -3.36 5.31 9.41
CA ILE A 49 -3.36 4.11 10.24
C ILE A 49 -2.83 4.49 11.63
N GLU A 50 -3.44 3.96 12.69
CA GLU A 50 -3.01 4.16 14.08
C GLU A 50 -1.55 3.77 14.28
N GLU A 51 -0.85 4.49 15.16
CA GLU A 51 0.60 4.40 15.38
C GLU A 51 1.07 2.96 15.70
N ASP A 52 0.25 2.20 16.42
CA ASP A 52 0.49 0.79 16.75
C ASP A 52 0.51 -0.15 15.53
N VAL A 53 -0.22 0.18 14.47
CA VAL A 53 -0.26 -0.61 13.23
C VAL A 53 0.82 -0.15 12.25
N LEU A 54 1.31 1.08 12.43
CA LEU A 54 2.42 1.69 11.71
C LEU A 54 3.74 0.95 11.95
N GLU A 55 3.96 0.44 13.17
CA GLU A 55 5.11 -0.41 13.50
C GLU A 55 5.17 -1.68 12.65
N HIS A 56 4.02 -2.26 12.33
CA HIS A 56 3.93 -3.52 11.57
C HIS A 56 4.20 -3.36 10.07
N ILE A 57 4.00 -2.16 9.50
CA ILE A 57 4.29 -1.87 8.09
C ILE A 57 5.59 -1.08 7.89
N ARG A 58 6.32 -0.78 8.98
CA ARG A 58 7.53 0.03 8.95
C ARG A 58 8.61 -0.57 8.05
N ASP A 59 8.76 -1.89 8.09
CA ASP A 59 9.79 -2.62 7.35
C ASP A 59 9.34 -3.06 5.95
N ALA A 60 8.09 -2.78 5.57
CA ALA A 60 7.59 -3.05 4.24
C ALA A 60 8.33 -2.19 3.21
N LYS A 61 8.86 -2.85 2.17
CA LYS A 61 9.65 -2.20 1.12
C LYS A 61 8.77 -1.74 -0.04
N THR A 62 7.57 -2.32 -0.15
CA THR A 62 6.62 -2.04 -1.23
C THR A 62 5.21 -1.72 -0.69
N PRO A 63 4.39 -0.95 -1.44
CA PRO A 63 3.01 -0.69 -1.06
C PRO A 63 2.18 -1.98 -0.91
N LYS A 64 2.44 -3.01 -1.73
CA LYS A 64 1.78 -4.32 -1.61
C LYS A 64 2.11 -5.01 -0.29
N GLU A 65 3.39 -5.12 0.08
CA GLU A 65 3.80 -5.74 1.34
C GLU A 65 3.17 -5.05 2.56
N ALA A 66 3.11 -3.71 2.53
CA ALA A 66 2.44 -2.93 3.57
C ALA A 66 0.93 -3.26 3.60
N TRP A 67 0.27 -3.28 2.44
CA TRP A 67 -1.15 -3.59 2.33
C TRP A 67 -1.51 -5.02 2.77
N ASP A 68 -0.74 -6.02 2.33
CA ASP A 68 -0.95 -7.42 2.69
C ASP A 68 -0.80 -7.62 4.21
N THR A 69 0.18 -6.95 4.83
CA THR A 69 0.37 -6.98 6.30
C THR A 69 -0.83 -6.39 7.03
N LEU A 70 -1.39 -5.27 6.53
CA LEU A 70 -2.61 -4.68 7.09
C LEU A 70 -3.81 -5.61 6.91
N ALA A 71 -3.99 -6.17 5.72
CA ALA A 71 -5.08 -7.09 5.42
C ALA A 71 -5.06 -8.29 6.39
N VAL A 72 -3.89 -8.86 6.67
CA VAL A 72 -3.72 -9.94 7.67
C VAL A 72 -4.05 -9.46 9.09
N LEU A 73 -3.57 -8.28 9.50
CA LEU A 73 -3.80 -7.75 10.84
C LEU A 73 -5.29 -7.47 11.12
N PHE A 74 -5.99 -6.89 10.14
CA PHE A 74 -7.43 -6.65 10.24
C PHE A 74 -8.27 -7.93 10.07
N SER A 75 -7.82 -8.90 9.29
CA SER A 75 -8.48 -10.21 9.18
C SER A 75 -8.34 -11.05 10.44
N LYS A 76 -7.28 -10.86 11.24
CA LYS A 76 -7.13 -11.52 12.56
C LYS A 76 -8.03 -10.89 13.63
N LYS A 77 -8.25 -9.56 13.57
CA LYS A 77 -9.12 -8.84 14.52
C LYS A 77 -10.61 -9.18 14.34
N THR A 78 -11.05 -9.65 13.17
CA THR A 78 -12.45 -10.07 12.94
C THR A 78 -12.79 -11.47 13.47
N THR A 79 -11.79 -12.29 13.84
CA THR A 79 -12.03 -13.60 14.49
C THR A 79 -12.27 -13.47 16.00
N GLN A 80 -11.96 -12.32 16.59
CA GLN A 80 -12.28 -12.00 17.99
C GLN A 80 -13.48 -11.05 17.97
N GLY A 81 -14.67 -11.66 17.96
CA GLY A 81 -15.93 -11.02 17.57
C GLY A 81 -16.21 -9.68 18.22
N PHE A 82 -16.38 -8.66 17.39
CA PHE A 82 -17.30 -7.56 17.66
C PHE A 82 -18.48 -7.71 16.72
N ASN A 83 -19.61 -8.13 17.28
CA ASN A 83 -20.90 -8.05 16.61
C ASN A 83 -21.27 -6.56 16.47
N PHE A 84 -21.70 -6.16 15.27
CA PHE A 84 -22.43 -4.92 15.06
C PHE A 84 -23.80 -5.00 15.73
#